data_AF-A0A1G6NQI5-F1
#
_entry.id   AF-A0A1G6NQI5-F1
#
_cell.length_a   1.000
_cell.length_b   1.000
_cell.length_c   1.000
_cell.angle_alpha   90.00
_cell.angle_beta   90.00
_cell.angle_gamma   90.00
#
_symmetry.space_group_name_H-M   'P 1'
#
loop_
_entity.id
_entity.type
_entity.pdbx_description
1 polymer ?
#
loop_
_entity_poly.entity_id
_entity_poly.type
_entity_poly.pdbx_seq_one_letter_code
_entity_poly.pdbx_strand_id
1 'polypeptide(L)'
;MRADLLFDPVDGLDEALAAVDAFDAALVAGLLRPQPGQAAGVVELADAVAGTPLAARVAEAADKTVAGAAGEDHFVALAAARAALLGSAHDALTARVAEALGRPPAEEAAPGGAGGADPAANLLSAARSWLSDLARAGWQGIDHELVGGAAPVVSAMLPDPALRRQATLLDGFAAELAASCPGATLERVPVRRWADLWSRALLLTLPGAAAAPAAGTATGRLLPLGIDVQEHATAVQAQVHAVFEPADGGAPQLVRASASAPKPDTVVGAGLWQLLRPHLSLLTAVSEGRAMDLDAMPVTAGGDLLWDDALARAGEPADPFVTARVVLPAAIAAAMAPLDRHPARIAVPVLLEGYEAEQGDDGIVFRIAGHRLPVDTERIPAAGPLTAEAVAASGACLALLRWDAGEFHVQPLAVERTVRKKAVAVHAGAWAGGTADKAGVRAEKAATGAVDALRERAGRLLRK
;
A
#
# COMPACT_ATOMS: atom_id res chain seq x y z
N MET A 1 16.76 -4.09 -17.92
CA MET A 1 15.65 -4.90 -17.40
C MET A 1 15.35 -6.01 -18.40
N ARG A 2 15.23 -7.25 -17.93
CA ARG A 2 14.74 -8.39 -18.73
C ARG A 2 13.22 -8.42 -18.64
N ALA A 3 12.56 -7.75 -19.59
CA ALA A 3 11.11 -7.57 -19.57
C ALA A 3 10.34 -8.89 -19.77
N ASP A 4 10.91 -9.83 -20.54
CA ASP A 4 10.41 -11.19 -20.76
C ASP A 4 10.00 -11.89 -19.46
N LEU A 5 10.86 -11.80 -18.44
CA LEU A 5 10.66 -12.41 -17.14
C LEU A 5 9.40 -11.91 -16.40
N LEU A 6 8.94 -10.69 -16.67
CA LEU A 6 7.72 -10.16 -16.05
C LEU A 6 6.45 -10.78 -16.63
N PHE A 7 6.52 -11.38 -17.83
CA PHE A 7 5.35 -11.93 -18.53
C PHE A 7 5.34 -13.46 -18.58
N ASP A 8 6.48 -14.10 -18.28
CA ASP A 8 6.55 -15.54 -18.16
C ASP A 8 5.72 -16.03 -16.96
N PRO A 9 5.03 -17.17 -17.07
CA PRO A 9 4.23 -17.71 -15.97
C PRO A 9 5.10 -17.96 -14.73
N VAL A 10 4.46 -17.87 -13.57
CA VAL A 10 5.05 -18.21 -12.28
C VAL A 10 4.38 -19.49 -11.80
N ASP A 11 5.16 -20.55 -11.61
CA ASP A 11 4.65 -21.87 -11.22
C ASP A 11 3.79 -21.77 -9.95
N GLY A 12 2.56 -22.28 -10.02
CA GLY A 12 1.63 -22.32 -8.89
C GLY A 12 0.94 -20.99 -8.57
N LEU A 13 1.24 -19.90 -9.27
CA LEU A 13 0.64 -18.58 -8.99
C LEU A 13 -0.85 -18.57 -9.31
N ASP A 14 -1.23 -19.08 -10.48
CA ASP A 14 -2.63 -19.10 -10.92
C ASP A 14 -3.47 -20.00 -10.02
N GLU A 15 -2.95 -21.16 -9.63
CA GLU A 15 -3.60 -22.08 -8.70
C GLU A 15 -3.76 -21.45 -7.31
N ALA A 16 -2.74 -20.75 -6.80
CA ALA A 16 -2.83 -20.05 -5.53
C ALA A 16 -3.88 -18.93 -5.57
N LEU A 17 -3.90 -18.11 -6.64
CA LEU A 17 -4.86 -17.02 -6.79
C LEU A 17 -6.29 -17.54 -6.96
N ALA A 18 -6.48 -18.65 -7.67
CA ALA A 18 -7.76 -19.33 -7.84
C ALA A 18 -8.32 -19.87 -6.51
N ALA A 19 -7.48 -20.50 -5.68
CA ALA A 19 -7.89 -20.94 -4.35
C ALA A 19 -8.35 -19.78 -3.46
N VAL A 20 -7.66 -18.62 -3.54
CA VAL A 20 -8.08 -17.42 -2.82
C VAL A 20 -9.36 -16.83 -3.42
N ASP A 21 -9.54 -16.80 -4.74
CA ASP A 21 -10.79 -16.35 -5.39
C ASP A 21 -11.99 -17.21 -4.99
N ALA A 22 -11.81 -18.54 -4.93
CA ALA A 22 -12.85 -19.47 -4.51
C ALA A 22 -13.27 -19.23 -3.04
N PHE A 23 -12.31 -18.98 -2.14
CA PHE A 23 -12.60 -18.60 -0.76
C PHE A 23 -13.27 -17.22 -0.67
N ASP A 24 -12.80 -16.23 -1.43
CA ASP A 24 -13.38 -14.89 -1.42
C ASP A 24 -14.84 -14.90 -1.92
N ALA A 25 -15.17 -15.77 -2.86
CA ALA A 25 -16.55 -16.02 -3.28
C ALA A 25 -17.42 -16.60 -2.16
N ALA A 26 -16.85 -17.42 -1.25
CA ALA A 26 -17.57 -17.89 -0.06
C ALA A 26 -17.88 -16.75 0.91
N LEU A 27 -16.96 -15.79 1.09
CA LEU A 27 -17.18 -14.59 1.91
C LEU A 27 -18.31 -13.68 1.37
N VAL A 28 -18.58 -13.69 0.06
CA VAL A 28 -19.70 -12.92 -0.52
C VAL A 28 -21.04 -13.33 0.09
N ALA A 29 -21.26 -14.63 0.28
CA ALA A 29 -22.51 -15.16 0.79
C ALA A 29 -22.51 -15.42 2.30
N GLY A 30 -21.32 -15.51 2.91
CA GLY A 30 -21.14 -15.71 4.35
C GLY A 30 -20.77 -17.13 4.74
N LEU A 31 -20.04 -17.22 5.86
CA LEU A 31 -19.43 -18.46 6.35
C LEU A 31 -20.26 -19.17 7.43
N LEU A 32 -21.43 -18.64 7.81
CA LEU A 32 -22.23 -19.26 8.87
C LEU A 32 -22.78 -20.63 8.47
N ARG A 33 -23.23 -20.79 7.21
CA ARG A 33 -23.71 -22.04 6.60
C ARG A 33 -23.52 -21.98 5.08
N PRO A 34 -22.29 -22.17 4.58
CA PRO A 34 -22.01 -22.05 3.16
C PRO A 34 -22.79 -23.09 2.35
N GLN A 35 -23.31 -22.69 1.18
CA GLN A 35 -23.88 -23.60 0.20
C GLN A 35 -22.78 -24.54 -0.36
N PRO A 36 -23.13 -25.67 -1.01
CA PRO A 36 -22.13 -26.64 -1.46
C PRO A 36 -20.98 -26.06 -2.31
N GLY A 37 -21.27 -25.10 -3.20
CA GLY A 37 -20.22 -24.44 -4.00
C GLY A 37 -19.32 -23.50 -3.18
N GLN A 38 -19.83 -22.89 -2.13
CA GLN A 38 -19.06 -22.04 -1.21
C GLN A 38 -18.24 -22.88 -0.24
N ALA A 39 -18.79 -24.01 0.21
CA ALA A 39 -18.09 -24.99 1.02
C ALA A 39 -16.86 -25.54 0.28
N ALA A 40 -16.95 -25.77 -1.03
CA ALA A 40 -15.82 -26.19 -1.84
C ALA A 40 -14.66 -25.19 -1.82
N GLY A 41 -14.92 -23.88 -1.95
CA GLY A 41 -13.87 -22.86 -1.89
C GLY A 41 -13.17 -22.77 -0.53
N VAL A 42 -13.89 -23.05 0.57
CA VAL A 42 -13.29 -23.13 1.91
C VAL A 42 -12.38 -24.35 2.05
N VAL A 43 -12.77 -25.49 1.48
CA VAL A 43 -11.96 -26.72 1.47
C VAL A 43 -10.74 -26.56 0.58
N GLU A 44 -10.89 -25.95 -0.60
CA GLU A 44 -9.79 -25.67 -1.52
C GLU A 44 -8.70 -24.79 -0.90
N LEU A 45 -9.09 -23.78 -0.11
CA LEU A 45 -8.15 -22.99 0.68
C LEU A 45 -7.36 -23.85 1.68
N ALA A 46 -8.01 -24.81 2.33
CA ALA A 46 -7.36 -25.72 3.28
C ALA A 46 -6.38 -26.67 2.57
N ASP A 47 -6.77 -27.21 1.42
CA ASP A 47 -5.95 -28.07 0.59
C ASP A 47 -4.70 -27.34 0.09
N ALA A 48 -4.85 -26.07 -0.34
CA ALA A 48 -3.75 -25.24 -0.80
C ALA A 48 -2.65 -25.01 0.26
N VAL A 49 -3.00 -25.09 1.55
CA VAL A 49 -2.05 -24.95 2.67
C VAL A 49 -1.74 -26.27 3.38
N ALA A 50 -2.17 -27.41 2.85
CA ALA A 50 -2.01 -28.72 3.49
C ALA A 50 -0.54 -29.14 3.68
N GLY A 51 0.38 -28.61 2.87
CA GLY A 51 1.83 -28.82 2.98
C GLY A 51 2.53 -27.91 4.00
N THR A 52 1.80 -27.05 4.70
CA THR A 52 2.36 -25.99 5.56
C THR A 52 2.14 -26.26 7.05
N PRO A 53 2.81 -25.54 7.96
CA PRO A 53 2.51 -25.59 9.39
C PRO A 53 1.06 -25.22 9.77
N LEU A 54 0.30 -24.57 8.87
CA LEU A 54 -1.09 -24.20 9.11
C LEU A 54 -2.08 -25.35 8.86
N ALA A 55 -1.65 -26.43 8.18
CA ALA A 55 -2.51 -27.48 7.64
C ALA A 55 -3.57 -27.99 8.61
N ALA A 56 -3.17 -28.45 9.80
CA ALA A 56 -4.10 -29.04 10.76
C ALA A 56 -5.16 -28.04 11.26
N ARG A 57 -4.76 -26.78 11.49
CA ARG A 57 -5.66 -25.75 12.01
C ARG A 57 -6.63 -25.24 10.94
N VAL A 58 -6.16 -25.14 9.71
CA VAL A 58 -6.99 -24.67 8.59
C VAL A 58 -7.97 -25.77 8.16
N ALA A 59 -7.53 -27.04 8.13
CA ALA A 59 -8.44 -28.17 7.91
C ALA A 59 -9.55 -28.23 8.96
N GLU A 60 -9.21 -28.09 10.26
CA GLU A 60 -10.20 -28.00 11.34
C GLU A 60 -11.17 -26.82 11.11
N ALA A 61 -10.64 -25.64 10.78
CA ALA A 61 -11.45 -24.46 10.53
C ALA A 61 -12.39 -24.63 9.32
N ALA A 62 -11.92 -25.27 8.25
CA ALA A 62 -12.71 -25.58 7.07
C ALA A 62 -13.86 -26.54 7.43
N ASP A 63 -13.56 -27.65 8.10
CA ASP A 63 -14.57 -28.62 8.55
C ASP A 63 -15.65 -27.98 9.43
N LYS A 64 -15.24 -27.14 10.39
CA LYS A 64 -16.17 -26.42 11.26
C LYS A 64 -17.00 -25.40 10.51
N THR A 65 -16.44 -24.75 9.50
CA THR A 65 -17.15 -23.78 8.64
C THR A 65 -18.21 -24.49 7.80
N VAL A 66 -17.84 -25.60 7.14
CA VAL A 66 -18.77 -26.42 6.35
C VAL A 66 -19.89 -26.99 7.24
N ALA A 67 -19.58 -27.38 8.47
CA ALA A 67 -20.57 -27.85 9.44
C ALA A 67 -21.43 -26.73 10.05
N GLY A 68 -21.16 -25.47 9.75
CA GLY A 68 -21.84 -24.31 10.34
C GLY A 68 -21.59 -24.12 11.85
N ALA A 69 -20.43 -24.57 12.32
CA ALA A 69 -19.98 -24.54 13.71
C ALA A 69 -18.69 -23.71 13.89
N ALA A 70 -18.28 -22.94 12.89
CA ALA A 70 -17.10 -22.09 12.96
C ALA A 70 -17.27 -20.97 13.98
N GLY A 71 -16.15 -20.63 14.62
CA GLY A 71 -16.03 -19.63 15.66
C GLY A 71 -14.90 -18.67 15.31
N GLU A 72 -14.59 -17.72 16.17
CA GLU A 72 -13.60 -16.68 15.89
C GLU A 72 -12.22 -17.26 15.54
N ASP A 73 -11.74 -18.24 16.33
CA ASP A 73 -10.44 -18.88 16.08
C ASP A 73 -10.38 -19.60 14.73
N HIS A 74 -11.51 -20.16 14.27
CA HIS A 74 -11.60 -20.78 12.94
C HIS A 74 -11.48 -19.73 11.84
N PHE A 75 -12.16 -18.57 11.97
CA PHE A 75 -12.03 -17.49 11.00
C PHE A 75 -10.63 -16.87 10.99
N VAL A 76 -9.97 -16.77 12.14
CA VAL A 76 -8.56 -16.36 12.23
C VAL A 76 -7.68 -17.32 11.44
N ALA A 77 -7.87 -18.64 11.59
CA ALA A 77 -7.10 -19.64 10.85
C ALA A 77 -7.31 -19.52 9.33
N LEU A 78 -8.55 -19.31 8.87
CA LEU A 78 -8.86 -19.12 7.45
C LEU A 78 -8.25 -17.82 6.91
N ALA A 79 -8.34 -16.71 7.64
CA ALA A 79 -7.68 -15.46 7.27
C ALA A 79 -6.15 -15.61 7.20
N ALA A 80 -5.56 -16.38 8.12
CA ALA A 80 -4.13 -16.68 8.11
C ALA A 80 -3.72 -17.51 6.89
N ALA A 81 -4.50 -18.53 6.51
CA ALA A 81 -4.27 -19.33 5.32
C ALA A 81 -4.30 -18.47 4.05
N ARG A 82 -5.34 -17.64 3.93
CA ARG A 82 -5.49 -16.68 2.83
C ARG A 82 -4.31 -15.71 2.74
N ALA A 83 -3.94 -15.10 3.86
CA ALA A 83 -2.79 -14.18 3.90
C ALA A 83 -1.46 -14.89 3.58
N ALA A 84 -1.29 -16.14 4.00
CA ALA A 84 -0.10 -16.93 3.71
C ALA A 84 0.04 -17.25 2.21
N LEU A 85 -1.06 -17.63 1.52
CA LEU A 85 -1.05 -17.86 0.08
C LEU A 85 -0.75 -16.59 -0.72
N LEU A 86 -1.37 -15.47 -0.35
CA LEU A 86 -1.05 -14.16 -0.94
C LEU A 86 0.39 -13.74 -0.64
N GLY A 87 0.90 -14.07 0.54
CA GLY A 87 2.31 -13.90 0.91
C GLY A 87 3.26 -14.72 0.02
N SER A 88 2.94 -15.98 -0.26
CA SER A 88 3.75 -16.79 -1.19
C SER A 88 3.70 -16.27 -2.63
N ALA A 89 2.54 -15.79 -3.09
CA ALA A 89 2.41 -15.14 -4.39
C ALA A 89 3.26 -13.87 -4.46
N HIS A 90 3.22 -13.03 -3.41
CA HIS A 90 4.08 -11.86 -3.29
C HIS A 90 5.56 -12.22 -3.37
N ASP A 91 5.99 -13.25 -2.64
CA ASP A 91 7.41 -13.64 -2.58
C ASP A 91 7.89 -14.18 -3.94
N ALA A 92 7.07 -14.98 -4.62
CA ALA A 92 7.37 -15.47 -5.97
C ALA A 92 7.45 -14.33 -7.00
N LEU A 93 6.49 -13.40 -6.97
CA LEU A 93 6.48 -12.22 -7.85
C LEU A 93 7.67 -11.29 -7.56
N THR A 94 8.01 -11.08 -6.30
CA THR A 94 9.15 -10.22 -5.91
C THR A 94 10.48 -10.84 -6.32
N ALA A 95 10.63 -12.16 -6.19
CA ALA A 95 11.78 -12.89 -6.70
C ALA A 95 11.91 -12.72 -8.22
N ARG A 96 10.80 -12.81 -8.97
CA ARG A 96 10.79 -12.58 -10.41
C ARG A 96 11.18 -11.14 -10.77
N VAL A 97 10.68 -10.15 -10.02
CA VAL A 97 11.07 -8.75 -10.21
C VAL A 97 12.56 -8.54 -9.94
N ALA A 98 13.13 -9.16 -8.89
CA ALA A 98 14.55 -9.07 -8.60
C ALA A 98 15.40 -9.64 -9.76
N GLU A 99 15.00 -10.80 -10.30
CA GLU A 99 15.66 -11.41 -11.47
C GLU A 99 15.55 -10.51 -12.72
N ALA A 100 14.36 -9.98 -13.02
CA ALA A 100 14.12 -9.09 -14.15
C ALA A 100 14.97 -7.80 -14.08
N LEU A 101 15.21 -7.30 -12.87
CA LEU A 101 16.00 -6.09 -12.61
C LEU A 101 17.50 -6.38 -12.42
N GLY A 102 17.90 -7.65 -12.28
CA GLY A 102 19.28 -8.03 -11.96
C GLY A 102 19.72 -7.57 -10.57
N ARG A 103 18.78 -7.42 -9.63
CA ARG A 103 19.03 -6.97 -8.26
C ARG A 103 19.24 -8.19 -7.34
N PRO A 104 20.06 -8.05 -6.28
CA PRO A 104 20.19 -9.10 -5.28
C PRO A 104 18.83 -9.32 -4.59
N PRO A 105 18.51 -10.56 -4.21
CA PRO A 105 17.32 -10.82 -3.42
C PRO A 105 17.41 -10.10 -2.07
N ALA A 106 16.26 -9.70 -1.54
CA ALA A 106 16.18 -9.17 -0.18
C ALA A 106 16.66 -10.26 0.80
N GLU A 107 17.51 -9.89 1.75
CA GLU A 107 17.95 -10.81 2.79
C GLU A 107 16.83 -10.96 3.82
N GLU A 108 16.42 -12.19 4.10
CA GLU A 108 15.31 -12.46 4.99
C GLU A 108 15.70 -12.13 6.45
N ALA A 109 15.05 -11.12 7.02
CA ALA A 109 15.27 -10.76 8.41
C ALA A 109 14.74 -11.88 9.32
N ALA A 110 15.57 -12.31 10.28
CA ALA A 110 15.15 -13.27 11.29
C ALA A 110 13.93 -12.74 12.06
N PRO A 111 12.94 -13.60 12.39
CA PRO A 111 11.78 -13.17 13.15
C PRO A 111 12.21 -12.61 14.51
N GLY A 112 11.91 -11.32 14.74
CA GLY A 112 12.05 -10.69 16.04
C GLY A 112 11.08 -11.32 17.04
N GLY A 113 11.55 -11.60 18.26
CA GLY A 113 10.73 -12.22 19.30
C GLY A 113 9.52 -11.37 19.69
N ALA A 114 8.37 -12.01 19.87
CA ALA A 114 7.14 -11.35 20.33
C ALA A 114 7.31 -10.88 21.78
N GLY A 115 7.12 -9.58 22.03
CA GLY A 115 7.22 -8.98 23.36
C GLY A 115 5.85 -8.67 23.99
N GLY A 116 5.67 -9.08 25.24
CA GLY A 116 4.81 -8.46 26.27
C GLY A 116 3.29 -8.58 26.15
N ALA A 117 2.61 -8.85 27.26
CA ALA A 117 1.15 -8.87 27.35
C ALA A 117 0.54 -7.48 27.09
N ASP A 118 -0.50 -7.45 26.25
CA ASP A 118 -1.08 -6.24 25.66
C ASP A 118 -2.20 -5.65 26.54
N PRO A 119 -2.10 -4.39 27.02
CA PRO A 119 -3.14 -3.71 27.79
C PRO A 119 -4.48 -3.55 27.06
N ALA A 120 -4.51 -3.73 25.73
CA ALA A 120 -5.68 -3.49 24.88
C ALA A 120 -6.49 -4.74 24.48
N ALA A 121 -6.24 -5.90 25.11
CA ALA A 121 -6.83 -7.19 24.73
C ALA A 121 -8.36 -7.16 24.52
N ASN A 122 -9.09 -6.41 25.36
CA ASN A 122 -10.55 -6.31 25.27
C ASN A 122 -11.03 -5.59 24.01
N LEU A 123 -10.33 -4.54 23.55
CA LEU A 123 -10.70 -3.80 22.34
C LEU A 123 -10.38 -4.60 21.08
N LEU A 124 -9.24 -5.29 21.06
CA LEU A 124 -8.87 -6.20 19.97
C LEU A 124 -9.85 -7.38 19.87
N SER A 125 -10.33 -7.90 21.00
CA SER A 125 -11.38 -8.92 21.03
C SER A 125 -12.70 -8.39 20.49
N ALA A 126 -13.11 -7.17 20.85
CA ALA A 126 -14.33 -6.56 20.32
C ALA A 126 -14.27 -6.36 18.80
N ALA A 127 -13.13 -5.89 18.28
CA ALA A 127 -12.89 -5.79 16.84
C ALA A 127 -12.99 -7.16 16.15
N ARG A 128 -12.41 -8.21 16.75
CA ARG A 128 -12.44 -9.57 16.23
C ARG A 128 -13.84 -10.17 16.19
N SER A 129 -14.64 -9.93 17.22
CA SER A 129 -16.06 -10.35 17.26
C SER A 129 -16.83 -9.70 16.10
N TRP A 130 -16.70 -8.39 15.92
CA TRP A 130 -17.35 -7.68 14.80
C TRP A 130 -16.93 -8.21 13.42
N LEU A 131 -15.63 -8.43 13.20
CA LEU A 131 -15.11 -9.02 11.97
C LEU A 131 -15.59 -10.46 11.75
N SER A 132 -15.82 -11.21 12.83
CA SER A 132 -16.38 -12.57 12.77
C SER A 132 -17.86 -12.54 12.41
N ASP A 133 -18.61 -11.56 12.90
CA ASP A 133 -20.02 -11.37 12.53
C ASP A 133 -20.17 -10.96 11.07
N LEU A 134 -19.28 -10.10 10.55
CA LEU A 134 -19.17 -9.82 9.12
C LEU A 134 -18.92 -11.10 8.30
N ALA A 135 -17.97 -11.93 8.72
CA ALA A 135 -17.68 -13.19 8.01
C ALA A 135 -18.86 -14.15 8.02
N ARG A 136 -19.61 -14.22 9.13
CA ARG A 136 -20.83 -15.04 9.24
C ARG A 136 -21.93 -14.58 8.29
N ALA A 137 -22.19 -13.27 8.26
CA ALA A 137 -23.23 -12.66 7.44
C ALA A 137 -22.87 -12.67 5.95
N GLY A 138 -21.59 -12.49 5.63
CA GLY A 138 -21.11 -12.28 4.27
C GLY A 138 -21.46 -10.90 3.71
N TRP A 139 -20.83 -10.54 2.59
CA TRP A 139 -20.99 -9.22 1.97
C TRP A 139 -22.43 -8.93 1.55
N GLN A 140 -23.18 -9.93 1.09
CA GLN A 140 -24.59 -9.77 0.73
C GLN A 140 -25.52 -9.71 1.96
N GLY A 141 -25.05 -10.15 3.13
CA GLY A 141 -25.79 -10.14 4.39
C GLY A 141 -25.60 -8.90 5.24
N ILE A 142 -24.75 -7.94 4.82
CA ILE A 142 -24.51 -6.72 5.61
C ILE A 142 -25.75 -5.81 5.62
N ASP A 143 -26.05 -5.25 6.79
CA ASP A 143 -27.05 -4.21 6.99
C ASP A 143 -26.45 -3.05 7.81
N HIS A 144 -27.26 -2.01 8.03
CA HIS A 144 -26.82 -0.83 8.76
C HIS A 144 -26.50 -1.11 10.24
N GLU A 145 -27.11 -2.13 10.85
CA GLU A 145 -26.86 -2.48 12.25
C GLU A 145 -25.50 -3.17 12.40
N LEU A 146 -25.24 -4.19 11.58
CA LEU A 146 -23.97 -4.91 11.57
C LEU A 146 -22.80 -3.98 11.22
N VAL A 147 -22.95 -3.13 10.21
CA VAL A 147 -21.90 -2.18 9.84
C VAL A 147 -21.72 -1.10 10.91
N GLY A 148 -22.81 -0.62 11.50
CA GLY A 148 -22.76 0.36 12.60
C GLY A 148 -22.02 -0.14 13.85
N GLY A 149 -21.92 -1.46 14.04
CA GLY A 149 -21.19 -2.09 15.15
C GLY A 149 -19.71 -1.72 15.26
N ALA A 150 -19.08 -1.27 14.17
CA ALA A 150 -17.67 -0.84 14.19
C ALA A 150 -17.43 0.47 14.95
N ALA A 151 -18.39 1.40 14.89
CA ALA A 151 -18.23 2.77 15.38
C ALA A 151 -17.78 2.87 16.86
N PRO A 152 -18.41 2.17 17.83
CA PRO A 152 -17.94 2.23 19.22
C PRO A 152 -16.55 1.63 19.42
N VAL A 153 -16.19 0.59 18.67
CA VAL A 153 -14.87 -0.04 18.74
C VAL A 153 -13.79 0.92 18.21
N VAL A 154 -14.00 1.50 17.03
CA VAL A 154 -13.10 2.49 16.43
C VAL A 154 -12.93 3.69 17.36
N SER A 155 -14.03 4.25 17.87
CA SER A 155 -14.01 5.40 18.78
C SER A 155 -13.20 5.14 20.04
N ALA A 156 -13.27 3.93 20.60
CA ALA A 156 -12.49 3.53 21.77
C ALA A 156 -11.00 3.29 21.47
N MET A 157 -10.66 2.85 20.25
CA MET A 157 -9.28 2.56 19.85
C MET A 157 -8.48 3.79 19.42
N LEU A 158 -9.12 4.77 18.76
CA LEU A 158 -8.45 5.95 18.19
C LEU A 158 -7.59 6.77 19.19
N PRO A 159 -7.99 6.96 20.46
CA PRO A 159 -7.18 7.71 21.42
C PRO A 159 -5.80 7.09 21.66
N ASP A 160 -5.69 5.76 21.65
CA ASP A 160 -4.45 5.02 21.92
C ASP A 160 -3.56 4.93 20.67
N PRO A 161 -2.37 5.57 20.65
CA PRO A 161 -1.45 5.50 19.53
C PRO A 161 -1.10 4.09 19.07
N ALA A 162 -1.02 3.11 19.99
CA ALA A 162 -0.68 1.73 19.65
C ALA A 162 -1.79 1.04 18.85
N LEU A 163 -3.04 1.51 18.99
CA LEU A 163 -4.21 0.93 18.33
C LEU A 163 -4.65 1.69 17.08
N ARG A 164 -4.09 2.89 16.82
CA ARG A 164 -4.51 3.75 15.69
C ARG A 164 -4.42 3.05 14.34
N ARG A 165 -3.39 2.24 14.09
CA ARG A 165 -3.26 1.48 12.84
C ARG A 165 -4.49 0.60 12.60
N GLN A 166 -4.89 -0.16 13.62
CA GLN A 166 -6.06 -1.03 13.56
C GLN A 166 -7.36 -0.20 13.49
N ALA A 167 -7.46 0.85 14.30
CA ALA A 167 -8.63 1.73 14.30
C ALA A 167 -8.88 2.38 12.93
N THR A 168 -7.84 2.91 12.26
CA THR A 168 -7.95 3.52 10.93
C THR A 168 -8.31 2.50 9.85
N LEU A 169 -7.78 1.27 9.95
CA LEU A 169 -8.16 0.19 9.03
C LEU A 169 -9.65 -0.18 9.19
N LEU A 170 -10.11 -0.35 10.43
CA LEU A 170 -11.51 -0.65 10.74
C LEU A 170 -12.45 0.49 10.33
N ASP A 171 -12.06 1.75 10.57
CA ASP A 171 -12.82 2.94 10.18
C ASP A 171 -13.00 3.01 8.66
N GLY A 172 -11.91 2.87 7.90
CA GLY A 172 -11.96 2.87 6.44
C GLY A 172 -12.80 1.71 5.89
N PHE A 173 -12.61 0.50 6.42
CA PHE A 173 -13.38 -0.65 5.98
C PHE A 173 -14.88 -0.50 6.30
N ALA A 174 -15.23 -0.07 7.51
CA ALA A 174 -16.61 0.16 7.90
C ALA A 174 -17.26 1.27 7.06
N ALA A 175 -16.53 2.33 6.70
CA ALA A 175 -17.04 3.40 5.85
C ALA A 175 -17.42 2.88 4.44
N GLU A 176 -16.61 1.99 3.86
CA GLU A 176 -16.94 1.38 2.56
C GLU A 176 -18.14 0.44 2.61
N LEU A 177 -18.22 -0.38 3.67
CA LEU A 177 -19.37 -1.23 3.91
C LEU A 177 -20.63 -0.37 4.06
N ALA A 178 -20.56 0.74 4.80
CA ALA A 178 -21.68 1.64 5.04
C ALA A 178 -22.15 2.32 3.74
N ALA A 179 -21.22 2.73 2.87
CA ALA A 179 -21.54 3.27 1.55
C ALA A 179 -22.22 2.24 0.62
N SER A 180 -22.09 0.95 0.95
CA SER A 180 -22.58 -0.19 0.19
C SER A 180 -23.77 -0.89 0.86
N CYS A 181 -24.30 -0.35 1.96
CA CYS A 181 -25.43 -0.94 2.68
C CYS A 181 -26.79 -0.56 2.05
N PRO A 182 -27.77 -1.49 2.00
CA PRO A 182 -27.65 -2.90 2.39
C PRO A 182 -26.94 -3.74 1.31
N GLY A 183 -26.18 -4.76 1.74
CA GLY A 183 -25.39 -5.61 0.84
C GLY A 183 -26.23 -6.40 -0.15
N ALA A 184 -27.46 -6.76 0.22
CA ALA A 184 -28.38 -7.53 -0.61
C ALA A 184 -28.76 -6.83 -1.93
N THR A 185 -28.57 -5.51 -2.02
CA THR A 185 -28.89 -4.72 -3.21
C THR A 185 -27.67 -4.37 -4.07
N LEU A 186 -26.48 -4.86 -3.71
CA LEU A 186 -25.26 -4.55 -4.47
C LEU A 186 -25.26 -5.23 -5.83
N GLU A 187 -25.14 -4.41 -6.89
CA GLU A 187 -24.92 -4.91 -8.26
C GLU A 187 -23.55 -5.56 -8.42
N ARG A 188 -22.54 -5.01 -7.73
CA ARG A 188 -21.16 -5.52 -7.74
C ARG A 188 -20.54 -5.41 -6.35
N VAL A 189 -19.93 -6.50 -5.91
CA VAL A 189 -19.15 -6.54 -4.67
C VAL A 189 -17.66 -6.43 -5.04
N PRO A 190 -16.86 -5.58 -4.38
CA PRO A 190 -15.41 -5.52 -4.56
C PRO A 190 -14.73 -6.66 -3.80
N VAL A 191 -15.01 -7.89 -4.24
CA VAL A 191 -14.75 -9.16 -3.54
C VAL A 191 -13.34 -9.27 -2.97
N ARG A 192 -12.31 -9.20 -3.83
CA ARG A 192 -10.90 -9.32 -3.44
C ARG A 192 -10.51 -8.26 -2.39
N ARG A 193 -10.90 -7.01 -2.65
CA ARG A 193 -10.53 -5.86 -1.81
C ARG A 193 -11.13 -5.96 -0.41
N TRP A 194 -12.39 -6.33 -0.27
CA TRP A 194 -13.03 -6.50 1.04
C TRP A 194 -12.52 -7.73 1.77
N ALA A 195 -12.20 -8.82 1.07
CA ALA A 195 -11.56 -9.98 1.67
C ALA A 195 -10.13 -9.67 2.16
N ASP A 196 -9.37 -8.83 1.43
CA ASP A 196 -8.06 -8.33 1.87
C ASP A 196 -8.17 -7.49 3.15
N LEU A 197 -9.08 -6.52 3.17
CA LEU A 197 -9.32 -5.68 4.35
C LEU A 197 -9.77 -6.51 5.56
N TRP A 198 -10.70 -7.45 5.36
CA TRP A 198 -11.19 -8.32 6.41
C TRP A 198 -10.07 -9.21 6.98
N SER A 199 -9.33 -9.91 6.12
CA SER A 199 -8.25 -10.80 6.55
C SER A 199 -7.19 -10.02 7.30
N ARG A 200 -6.82 -8.84 6.77
CA ARG A 200 -5.83 -7.98 7.38
C ARG A 200 -6.28 -7.45 8.73
N ALA A 201 -7.51 -6.96 8.82
CA ALA A 201 -8.07 -6.44 10.06
C ALA A 201 -8.18 -7.54 11.11
N LEU A 202 -8.53 -8.76 10.73
CA LEU A 202 -8.65 -9.89 11.64
C LEU A 202 -7.30 -10.30 12.21
N LEU A 203 -6.28 -10.44 11.37
CA LEU A 203 -4.93 -10.82 11.80
C LEU A 203 -4.27 -9.77 12.69
N LEU A 204 -4.53 -8.48 12.43
CA LEU A 204 -4.03 -7.38 13.28
C LEU A 204 -4.67 -7.34 14.68
N THR A 205 -5.74 -8.11 14.93
CA THR A 205 -6.28 -8.29 16.29
C THR A 205 -5.46 -9.25 17.15
N LEU A 206 -4.50 -9.98 16.56
CA LEU A 206 -3.68 -10.95 17.28
C LEU A 206 -2.51 -10.28 18.01
N PRO A 207 -2.15 -10.75 19.22
CA PRO A 207 -0.97 -10.24 19.93
C PRO A 207 0.28 -10.33 19.07
N GLY A 208 1.08 -9.25 19.04
CA GLY A 208 2.31 -9.17 18.26
C GLY A 208 2.13 -8.88 16.77
N ALA A 209 0.90 -8.83 16.25
CA ALA A 209 0.65 -8.52 14.83
C ALA A 209 0.86 -7.02 14.49
N ALA A 210 0.69 -6.14 15.47
CA ALA A 210 0.72 -4.69 15.27
C ALA A 210 2.15 -4.10 15.21
N ALA A 211 3.17 -4.80 15.71
CA ALA A 211 4.49 -4.23 15.96
C ALA A 211 5.58 -4.81 15.04
N ALA A 212 6.06 -3.97 14.11
CA ALA A 212 7.45 -4.02 13.69
C ALA A 212 8.13 -2.82 14.37
N PRO A 213 8.75 -2.98 15.56
CA PRO A 213 9.53 -1.89 16.15
C PRO A 213 10.63 -1.45 15.16
N ALA A 214 11.16 -0.22 15.35
CA ALA A 214 12.33 0.21 14.61
C ALA A 214 13.42 -0.86 14.74
N ALA A 215 13.87 -1.39 13.60
CA ALA A 215 14.85 -2.46 13.55
C ALA A 215 16.28 -1.90 13.68
N GLY A 216 16.44 -0.60 13.42
CA GLY A 216 17.71 0.11 13.56
C GLY A 216 17.56 1.60 13.25
N THR A 217 18.69 2.22 12.94
CA THR A 217 18.82 3.64 12.58
C THR A 217 19.62 3.80 11.30
N ALA A 218 19.22 4.73 10.44
CA ALA A 218 19.86 5.06 9.17
C ALA A 218 20.64 6.38 9.28
N THR A 219 21.96 6.30 9.10
CA THR A 219 22.88 7.45 9.03
C THR A 219 23.56 7.46 7.67
N GLY A 220 23.40 8.52 6.88
CA GLY A 220 23.88 8.56 5.50
C GLY A 220 23.09 9.52 4.61
N ARG A 221 23.18 9.32 3.30
CA ARG A 221 22.57 10.18 2.31
C ARG A 221 21.31 9.53 1.73
N LEU A 222 20.19 10.24 1.77
CA LEU A 222 18.93 9.85 1.16
C LEU A 222 18.76 10.56 -0.17
N LEU A 223 18.48 9.81 -1.23
CA LEU A 223 18.30 10.26 -2.61
C LEU A 223 16.84 10.00 -3.04
N PRO A 224 15.95 11.00 -2.99
CA PRO A 224 14.56 10.80 -3.36
C PRO A 224 14.40 10.49 -4.86
N LEU A 225 13.57 9.49 -5.17
CA LEU A 225 13.22 9.10 -6.53
C LEU A 225 11.89 9.75 -6.97
N GLY A 226 10.90 9.75 -6.09
CA GLY A 226 9.58 10.30 -6.38
C GLY A 226 8.57 10.08 -5.27
N ILE A 227 7.34 10.56 -5.48
CA ILE A 227 6.25 10.50 -4.49
C ILE A 227 5.07 9.77 -5.11
N ASP A 228 4.58 8.76 -4.40
CA ASP A 228 3.24 8.19 -4.57
C ASP A 228 2.28 8.85 -3.57
N VAL A 229 1.09 9.24 -4.02
CA VAL A 229 0.08 9.86 -3.16
C VAL A 229 -1.15 8.96 -3.14
N GLN A 230 -1.45 8.40 -1.97
CA GLN A 230 -2.64 7.59 -1.75
C GLN A 230 -3.73 8.44 -1.10
N GLU A 231 -4.87 8.55 -1.77
CA GLU A 231 -6.00 9.34 -1.34
C GLU A 231 -7.18 8.45 -0.95
N HIS A 232 -7.72 8.66 0.25
CA HIS A 232 -8.99 8.12 0.73
C HIS A 232 -9.94 9.28 1.05
N ALA A 233 -11.24 9.00 1.20
CA ALA A 233 -12.21 10.03 1.59
C ALA A 233 -11.83 10.71 2.92
N THR A 234 -11.31 9.95 3.87
CA THR A 234 -11.01 10.41 5.25
C THR A 234 -9.53 10.61 5.56
N ALA A 235 -8.63 10.24 4.65
CA ALA A 235 -7.19 10.29 4.89
C ALA A 235 -6.41 10.48 3.59
N VAL A 236 -5.20 11.01 3.70
CA VAL A 236 -4.23 11.05 2.61
C VAL A 236 -2.87 10.61 3.13
N GLN A 237 -2.10 9.94 2.28
CA GLN A 237 -0.70 9.63 2.49
C GLN A 237 0.11 10.08 1.28
N ALA A 238 1.27 10.71 1.54
CA ALA A 238 2.33 10.84 0.56
C ALA A 238 3.49 9.93 0.99
N GLN A 239 3.90 9.05 0.09
CA GLN A 239 5.00 8.12 0.29
C GLN A 239 6.13 8.47 -0.69
N VAL A 240 7.25 8.92 -0.13
CA VAL A 240 8.47 9.19 -0.88
C VAL A 240 9.24 7.89 -1.01
N HIS A 241 9.52 7.47 -2.24
CA HIS A 241 10.43 6.38 -2.54
C HIS A 241 11.84 6.95 -2.76
N ALA A 242 12.85 6.33 -2.16
CA ALA A 242 14.22 6.83 -2.20
C ALA A 242 15.25 5.70 -2.22
N VAL A 243 16.47 6.05 -2.65
CA VAL A 243 17.67 5.24 -2.42
C VAL A 243 18.44 5.84 -1.26
N PHE A 244 18.82 5.03 -0.28
CA PHE A 244 19.64 5.42 0.85
C PHE A 244 21.06 4.89 0.66
N GLU A 245 22.05 5.78 0.75
CA GLU A 245 23.49 5.48 0.74
C GLU A 245 24.02 5.55 2.18
N PRO A 246 24.32 4.40 2.81
CA PRO A 246 24.85 4.37 4.18
C PRO A 246 26.17 5.13 4.33
N ALA A 247 26.35 5.87 5.43
CA ALA A 247 27.57 6.62 5.70
C ALA A 247 28.80 5.72 5.93
N ASP A 248 28.58 4.45 6.29
CA ASP A 248 29.63 3.45 6.49
C ASP A 248 30.13 2.83 5.16
N GLY A 249 29.59 3.27 4.02
CA GLY A 249 29.95 2.75 2.70
C GLY A 249 29.29 1.42 2.34
N GLY A 250 28.29 0.98 3.11
CA GLY A 250 27.46 -0.19 2.79
C GLY A 250 26.72 -0.06 1.46
N ALA A 251 26.11 -1.17 1.02
CA ALA A 251 25.33 -1.19 -0.22
C ALA A 251 24.13 -0.23 -0.14
N PRO A 252 23.78 0.47 -1.24
CA PRO A 252 22.60 1.31 -1.27
C PRO A 252 21.34 0.50 -0.96
N GLN A 253 20.38 1.12 -0.26
CA GLN A 253 19.14 0.47 0.17
C GLN A 253 17.92 1.19 -0.39
N LEU A 254 16.90 0.44 -0.80
CA LEU A 254 15.60 1.02 -1.11
C LEU A 254 14.86 1.30 0.19
N VAL A 255 14.48 2.55 0.38
CA VAL A 255 13.74 3.00 1.56
C VAL A 255 12.54 3.84 1.16
N ARG A 256 11.59 3.97 2.09
CA ARG A 256 10.41 4.81 1.94
C ARG A 256 10.26 5.71 3.14
N ALA A 257 9.74 6.91 2.94
CA ALA A 257 9.31 7.77 4.03
C ALA A 257 7.90 8.25 3.72
N SER A 258 6.99 8.14 4.69
CA SER A 258 5.59 8.50 4.49
C SER A 258 5.13 9.58 5.45
N ALA A 259 4.29 10.49 4.96
CA ALA A 259 3.48 11.36 5.79
C ALA A 259 2.01 11.11 5.53
N SER A 260 1.24 11.02 6.60
CA SER A 260 -0.20 10.79 6.53
C SER A 260 -0.93 11.85 7.34
N ALA A 261 -2.08 12.29 6.84
CA ALA A 261 -2.94 13.23 7.53
C ALA A 261 -4.41 12.82 7.37
N PRO A 262 -5.24 12.97 8.43
CA PRO A 262 -6.68 12.90 8.27
C PRO A 262 -7.15 14.06 7.40
N LYS A 263 -8.17 13.82 6.58
CA LYS A 263 -8.79 14.86 5.75
C LYS A 263 -10.29 14.64 5.61
N PRO A 264 -11.10 15.69 5.41
CA PRO A 264 -12.43 15.51 4.86
C PRO A 264 -12.36 15.25 3.36
N ASP A 265 -13.41 14.61 2.83
CA ASP A 265 -13.59 14.27 1.42
C ASP A 265 -13.51 15.48 0.48
N THR A 266 -13.87 16.67 0.96
CA THR A 266 -13.78 17.95 0.24
C THR A 266 -12.36 18.45 -0.03
N VAL A 267 -11.33 17.93 0.66
CA VAL A 267 -9.93 18.32 0.40
C VAL A 267 -9.34 17.33 -0.60
N VAL A 268 -9.13 17.81 -1.84
CA VAL A 268 -8.65 17.04 -2.99
C VAL A 268 -7.57 17.80 -3.76
N GLY A 269 -6.87 17.10 -4.67
CA GLY A 269 -5.89 17.72 -5.59
C GLY A 269 -4.77 18.46 -4.86
N ALA A 270 -4.42 19.67 -5.31
CA ALA A 270 -3.33 20.45 -4.71
C ALA A 270 -3.57 20.83 -3.23
N GLY A 271 -4.82 20.76 -2.73
CA GLY A 271 -5.13 20.99 -1.32
C GLY A 271 -4.49 19.96 -0.37
N LEU A 272 -4.19 18.75 -0.88
CA LEU A 272 -3.57 17.68 -0.10
C LEU A 272 -2.21 18.11 0.46
N TRP A 273 -1.41 18.86 -0.30
CA TRP A 273 -0.09 19.31 0.16
C TRP A 273 -0.16 20.26 1.36
N GLN A 274 -1.23 21.05 1.49
CA GLN A 274 -1.41 21.93 2.65
C GLN A 274 -1.65 21.16 3.96
N LEU A 275 -2.15 19.92 3.86
CA LEU A 275 -2.28 19.01 5.01
C LEU A 275 -0.98 18.28 5.32
N LEU A 276 -0.20 17.93 4.29
CA LEU A 276 0.99 17.08 4.42
C LEU A 276 2.28 17.83 4.76
N ARG A 277 2.48 19.05 4.23
CA ARG A 277 3.71 19.85 4.42
C ARG A 277 4.19 20.00 5.87
N PRO A 278 3.31 20.22 6.87
CA PRO A 278 3.76 20.36 8.26
C PRO A 278 4.43 19.11 8.84
N HIS A 279 4.31 17.95 8.17
CA HIS A 279 4.67 16.65 8.72
C HIS A 279 5.88 16.01 8.04
N LEU A 280 6.48 16.66 7.03
CA LEU A 280 7.55 16.04 6.24
C LEU A 280 8.37 17.09 5.48
N SER A 281 9.46 17.60 6.06
CA SER A 281 10.39 18.50 5.35
C SER A 281 11.00 17.86 4.10
N LEU A 282 11.04 16.53 4.02
CA LEU A 282 11.42 15.76 2.83
C LEU A 282 10.61 16.17 1.58
N LEU A 283 9.35 16.61 1.73
CA LEU A 283 8.54 17.07 0.59
C LEU A 283 9.17 18.27 -0.12
N THR A 284 9.85 19.16 0.62
CA THR A 284 10.62 20.26 0.04
C THR A 284 11.82 19.75 -0.75
N ALA A 285 12.60 18.84 -0.17
CA ALA A 285 13.76 18.26 -0.85
C ALA A 285 13.37 17.53 -2.15
N VAL A 286 12.24 16.81 -2.15
CA VAL A 286 11.71 16.17 -3.36
C VAL A 286 11.33 17.20 -4.42
N SER A 287 10.62 18.27 -4.05
CA SER A 287 10.23 19.31 -5.01
C SER A 287 11.41 20.11 -5.56
N GLU A 288 12.50 20.24 -4.80
CA GLU A 288 13.71 20.98 -5.19
C GLU A 288 14.78 20.10 -5.86
N GLY A 289 14.58 18.78 -5.92
CA GLY A 289 15.57 17.85 -6.45
C GLY A 289 16.84 17.81 -5.61
N ARG A 290 16.71 17.67 -4.28
CA ARG A 290 17.83 17.62 -3.34
C ARG A 290 17.89 16.28 -2.60
N ALA A 291 19.11 15.88 -2.27
CA ALA A 291 19.35 14.82 -1.29
C ALA A 291 18.99 15.30 0.12
N MET A 292 18.88 14.35 1.06
CA MET A 292 18.82 14.63 2.49
C MET A 292 19.95 13.89 3.20
N ASP A 293 20.64 14.57 4.12
CA ASP A 293 21.58 13.94 5.05
C ASP A 293 20.80 13.51 6.29
N LEU A 294 20.87 12.21 6.61
CA LEU A 294 20.20 11.60 7.76
C LEU A 294 21.21 11.29 8.85
N ASP A 295 20.83 11.57 10.09
CA ASP A 295 21.61 11.25 11.29
C ASP A 295 20.76 10.37 12.23
N ALA A 296 21.06 9.08 12.29
CA ALA A 296 20.37 8.10 13.13
C ALA A 296 18.83 8.05 12.95
N MET A 297 18.32 8.31 11.73
CA MET A 297 16.88 8.25 11.42
C MET A 297 16.32 6.84 11.69
N PRO A 298 15.28 6.65 12.53
CA PRO A 298 14.77 5.32 12.80
C PRO A 298 14.22 4.65 11.53
N VAL A 299 14.49 3.36 11.36
CA VAL A 299 14.05 2.58 10.18
C VAL A 299 13.44 1.24 10.60
N THR A 300 12.34 0.86 9.96
CA THR A 300 11.71 -0.46 10.17
C THR A 300 12.47 -1.54 9.42
N ALA A 301 12.26 -2.82 9.78
CA ALA A 301 12.82 -3.95 9.03
C ALA A 301 12.39 -3.95 7.55
N GLY A 302 11.22 -3.37 7.22
CA GLY A 302 10.70 -3.25 5.86
C GLY A 302 11.24 -2.06 5.07
N GLY A 303 12.20 -1.31 5.62
CA GLY A 303 12.80 -0.14 4.94
C GLY A 303 11.95 1.12 4.98
N ASP A 304 10.98 1.22 5.91
CA ASP A 304 10.24 2.46 6.12
C ASP A 304 10.96 3.32 7.17
N LEU A 305 11.33 4.54 6.78
CA LEU A 305 11.89 5.57 7.65
C LEU A 305 10.78 6.17 8.50
N LEU A 306 10.97 6.16 9.82
CA LEU A 306 10.11 6.88 10.76
C LEU A 306 10.60 8.31 10.84
N TRP A 307 10.05 9.15 9.97
CA TRP A 307 10.58 10.48 9.72
C TRP A 307 10.58 11.38 10.97
N ASP A 308 11.73 11.96 11.27
CA ASP A 308 11.93 13.00 12.27
C ASP A 308 12.76 14.14 11.65
N ASP A 309 12.17 15.34 11.55
CA ASP A 309 12.83 16.51 10.98
C ASP A 309 14.09 16.93 11.77
N ALA A 310 14.22 16.56 13.05
CA ALA A 310 15.43 16.84 13.83
C ALA A 310 16.64 16.01 13.37
N LEU A 311 16.39 14.89 12.69
CA LEU A 311 17.37 13.90 12.24
C LEU A 311 17.67 13.99 10.74
N ALA A 312 17.19 15.04 10.07
CA ALA A 312 17.32 15.20 8.62
C ALA A 312 17.73 16.64 8.24
N ARG A 313 18.63 16.78 7.28
CA ARG A 313 19.05 18.09 6.74
C ARG A 313 19.12 18.05 5.22
N ALA A 314 18.81 19.17 4.56
CA ALA A 314 18.90 19.25 3.10
C ALA A 314 20.36 19.18 2.63
N GLY A 315 20.66 18.20 1.79
CA GLY A 315 21.98 17.94 1.22
C GLY A 315 22.15 18.53 -0.19
N GLU A 316 23.17 18.08 -0.91
CA GLU A 316 23.47 18.56 -2.27
C GLU A 316 22.34 18.27 -3.29
N PRO A 317 22.24 19.03 -4.40
CA PRO A 317 21.34 18.70 -5.50
C PRO A 317 21.51 17.25 -5.95
N ALA A 318 20.39 16.56 -6.15
CA ALA A 318 20.33 15.16 -6.55
C ALA A 318 19.21 15.00 -7.58
N ASP A 319 19.60 14.82 -8.84
CA ASP A 319 18.66 14.56 -9.92
C ASP A 319 18.12 13.12 -9.79
N PRO A 320 16.79 12.91 -9.74
CA PRO A 320 16.21 11.58 -9.59
C PRO A 320 16.50 10.62 -10.75
N PHE A 321 16.62 11.12 -11.98
CA PHE A 321 16.95 10.29 -13.15
C PHE A 321 18.42 9.89 -13.15
N VAL A 322 19.33 10.79 -12.77
CA VAL A 322 20.75 10.44 -12.55
C VAL A 322 20.89 9.41 -11.44
N THR A 323 20.20 9.61 -10.31
CA THR A 323 20.16 8.64 -9.20
C THR A 323 19.65 7.28 -9.68
N ALA A 324 18.56 7.27 -10.46
CA ALA A 324 17.96 6.05 -10.98
C ALA A 324 18.84 5.32 -12.01
N ARG A 325 19.65 6.05 -12.78
CA ARG A 325 20.62 5.47 -13.73
C ARG A 325 21.84 4.89 -13.02
N VAL A 326 22.33 5.55 -11.97
CA VAL A 326 23.65 5.27 -11.37
C VAL A 326 23.57 4.40 -10.11
N VAL A 327 22.64 4.69 -9.20
CA VAL A 327 22.62 4.09 -7.84
C VAL A 327 21.55 3.02 -7.72
N LEU A 328 20.35 3.28 -8.26
CA LEU A 328 19.20 2.38 -8.16
C LEU A 328 19.45 0.93 -8.67
N PRO A 329 20.29 0.66 -9.71
CA PRO A 329 20.58 -0.71 -10.11
C PRO A 329 21.26 -1.55 -9.02
N ALA A 330 22.03 -0.93 -8.14
CA ALA A 330 22.73 -1.60 -7.03
C ALA A 330 21.93 -1.59 -5.71
N ALA A 331 20.77 -0.93 -5.67
CA ALA A 331 20.01 -0.76 -4.45
C ALA A 331 19.31 -2.07 -4.03
N ILE A 332 19.47 -2.43 -2.76
CA ILE A 332 18.92 -3.64 -2.15
C ILE A 332 17.54 -3.32 -1.56
N ALA A 333 16.54 -4.16 -1.85
CA ALA A 333 15.23 -4.05 -1.21
C ALA A 333 15.27 -4.64 0.21
N ALA A 334 14.61 -3.97 1.16
CA ALA A 334 14.38 -4.54 2.47
C ALA A 334 13.32 -5.67 2.40
N ALA A 335 13.50 -6.72 3.20
CA ALA A 335 12.53 -7.80 3.29
C ALA A 335 11.22 -7.30 3.93
N MET A 336 10.09 -7.63 3.31
CA MET A 336 8.79 -7.26 3.84
C MET A 336 8.42 -8.18 5.02
N ALA A 337 7.91 -7.57 6.10
CA ALA A 337 7.39 -8.32 7.24
C ALA A 337 6.27 -9.29 6.78
N PRO A 338 6.14 -10.49 7.37
CA PRO A 338 5.24 -11.53 6.86
C PRO A 338 3.79 -11.07 6.64
N LEU A 339 3.21 -10.31 7.58
CA LEU A 339 1.83 -9.81 7.44
C LEU A 339 1.66 -8.76 6.33
N ASP A 340 2.74 -8.12 5.90
CA ASP A 340 2.75 -7.08 4.86
C ASP A 340 3.03 -7.63 3.45
N ARG A 341 3.34 -8.94 3.33
CA ARG A 341 3.53 -9.64 2.05
C ARG A 341 2.19 -9.84 1.36
N HIS A 342 1.94 -9.08 0.32
CA HIS A 342 0.70 -9.14 -0.48
C HIS A 342 0.97 -8.66 -1.91
N PRO A 343 0.44 -9.28 -2.97
CA PRO A 343 0.76 -8.87 -4.35
C PRO A 343 0.43 -7.39 -4.62
N ALA A 344 -0.72 -6.90 -4.15
CA ALA A 344 -1.11 -5.48 -4.27
C ALA A 344 -0.18 -4.48 -3.53
N ARG A 345 0.73 -4.97 -2.67
CA ARG A 345 1.73 -4.15 -1.97
C ARG A 345 3.05 -4.04 -2.75
N ILE A 346 3.21 -4.78 -3.85
CA ILE A 346 4.39 -4.67 -4.72
C ILE A 346 4.42 -3.26 -5.32
N ALA A 347 5.49 -2.54 -5.01
CA ALA A 347 5.74 -1.17 -5.45
C ALA A 347 7.25 -0.97 -5.57
N VAL A 348 7.84 -1.47 -6.66
CA VAL A 348 9.30 -1.50 -6.84
C VAL A 348 9.74 -0.35 -7.74
N PRO A 349 10.60 0.58 -7.27
CA PRO A 349 11.13 1.65 -8.11
C PRO A 349 11.94 1.10 -9.29
N VAL A 350 11.58 1.55 -10.49
CA VAL A 350 12.23 1.20 -11.76
C VAL A 350 12.47 2.44 -12.62
N LEU A 351 13.59 2.45 -13.32
CA LEU A 351 13.84 3.35 -14.43
C LEU A 351 13.57 2.61 -15.74
N LEU A 352 12.67 3.15 -16.56
CA LEU A 352 12.35 2.66 -17.88
C LEU A 352 12.87 3.63 -18.92
N GLU A 353 13.61 3.10 -19.89
CA GLU A 353 14.19 3.85 -21.02
C GLU A 353 14.14 2.95 -22.27
N GLY A 354 14.21 3.57 -23.44
CA GLY A 354 14.20 2.83 -24.72
C GLY A 354 12.87 2.14 -25.01
N TYR A 355 11.77 2.64 -24.44
CA TYR A 355 10.42 2.20 -24.77
C TYR A 355 9.79 3.05 -25.87
N GLU A 356 8.80 2.47 -26.54
CA GLU A 356 7.83 3.21 -27.35
C GLU A 356 6.54 3.36 -26.55
N ALA A 357 6.06 4.60 -26.38
CA ALA A 357 4.77 4.86 -25.75
C ALA A 357 3.65 4.78 -26.80
N GLU A 358 2.72 3.85 -26.62
CA GLU A 358 1.51 3.70 -27.42
C GLU A 358 0.32 4.22 -26.61
N GLN A 359 -0.52 5.05 -27.24
CA GLN A 359 -1.79 5.49 -26.67
C GLN A 359 -2.92 4.88 -27.50
N GLY A 360 -3.80 4.14 -26.83
CA GLY A 360 -4.98 3.52 -27.44
C GLY A 360 -6.23 3.71 -26.57
N ASP A 361 -7.30 3.02 -26.95
CA ASP A 361 -8.59 3.08 -26.24
C ASP A 361 -8.48 2.52 -24.80
N ASP A 362 -7.58 1.55 -24.58
CA ASP A 362 -7.32 0.92 -23.27
C ASP A 362 -6.31 1.70 -22.40
N GLY A 363 -5.91 2.91 -22.82
CA GLY A 363 -4.95 3.75 -22.09
C GLY A 363 -3.54 3.76 -22.69
N ILE A 364 -2.54 4.04 -21.85
CA ILE A 364 -1.13 4.14 -22.27
C ILE A 364 -0.43 2.80 -22.01
N VAL A 365 0.37 2.36 -22.99
CA VAL A 365 1.21 1.17 -22.88
C VAL A 365 2.65 1.53 -23.27
N PHE A 366 3.61 1.04 -22.50
CA PHE A 366 5.02 1.07 -22.88
C PHE A 366 5.42 -0.23 -23.56
N ARG A 367 5.98 -0.13 -24.76
CA ARG A 367 6.59 -1.26 -25.44
C ARG A 367 8.08 -1.30 -25.17
N ILE A 368 8.50 -2.32 -24.44
CA ILE A 368 9.90 -2.54 -24.02
C ILE A 368 10.32 -3.91 -24.48
N ALA A 369 11.38 -3.98 -25.30
CA ALA A 369 11.92 -5.24 -25.81
C ALA A 369 10.85 -6.16 -26.45
N GLY A 370 9.84 -5.58 -27.11
CA GLY A 370 8.75 -6.32 -27.75
C GLY A 370 7.56 -6.67 -26.84
N HIS A 371 7.66 -6.47 -25.53
CA HIS A 371 6.59 -6.72 -24.58
C HIS A 371 5.77 -5.46 -24.28
N ARG A 372 4.51 -5.65 -23.91
CA ARG A 372 3.56 -4.58 -23.57
C ARG A 372 3.48 -4.45 -22.04
N LEU A 373 3.82 -3.28 -21.52
CA LEU A 373 3.70 -2.97 -20.10
C LEU A 373 2.63 -1.87 -19.92
N PRO A 374 1.45 -2.19 -19.37
CA PRO A 374 0.41 -1.20 -19.10
C PRO A 374 0.89 -0.10 -18.16
N VAL A 375 0.47 1.14 -18.44
CA VAL A 375 0.77 2.30 -17.62
C VAL A 375 -0.49 2.74 -16.88
N ASP A 376 -0.45 2.68 -15.56
CA ASP A 376 -1.54 3.14 -14.71
C ASP A 376 -1.50 4.65 -14.56
N THR A 377 -2.18 5.33 -15.48
CA THR A 377 -2.32 6.80 -15.46
C THR A 377 -3.35 7.28 -14.46
N GLU A 378 -4.26 6.42 -13.99
CA GLU A 378 -5.27 6.77 -12.99
C GLU A 378 -4.64 7.02 -11.61
N ARG A 379 -3.51 6.35 -11.34
CA ARG A 379 -2.68 6.58 -10.15
C ARG A 379 -1.75 7.80 -10.22
N ILE A 380 -1.79 8.60 -11.29
CA ILE A 380 -1.05 9.85 -11.34
C ILE A 380 -1.77 10.87 -10.46
N PRO A 381 -1.14 11.43 -9.41
CA PRO A 381 -1.83 12.29 -8.49
C PRO A 381 -2.21 13.62 -9.15
N ALA A 382 -3.49 13.96 -9.11
CA ALA A 382 -4.00 15.27 -9.52
C ALA A 382 -3.43 16.45 -8.69
N ALA A 383 -2.71 16.13 -7.61
CA ALA A 383 -2.01 17.08 -6.77
C ALA A 383 -0.68 17.58 -7.40
N GLY A 384 -0.24 17.05 -8.55
CA GLY A 384 1.02 17.43 -9.20
C GLY A 384 0.88 17.84 -10.67
N PRO A 385 1.99 18.24 -11.31
CA PRO A 385 2.01 18.63 -12.73
C PRO A 385 2.19 17.44 -13.70
N LEU A 386 2.37 16.22 -13.20
CA LEU A 386 2.49 15.03 -14.05
C LEU A 386 1.12 14.71 -14.65
N THR A 387 1.06 14.46 -15.96
CA THR A 387 -0.19 14.14 -16.67
C THR A 387 0.01 12.95 -17.61
N ALA A 388 -1.08 12.29 -18.01
CA ALA A 388 -1.04 11.21 -19.00
C ALA A 388 -0.38 11.65 -20.32
N GLU A 389 -0.59 12.89 -20.77
CA GLU A 389 0.04 13.41 -21.99
C GLU A 389 1.56 13.59 -21.82
N ALA A 390 2.01 14.00 -20.63
CA ALA A 390 3.44 14.08 -20.34
C ALA A 390 4.08 12.68 -20.36
N VAL A 391 3.36 11.67 -19.88
CA VAL A 391 3.77 10.27 -19.90
C VAL A 391 3.80 9.73 -21.34
N ALA A 392 2.78 9.98 -22.15
CA ALA A 392 2.74 9.56 -23.55
C ALA A 392 3.89 10.19 -24.38
N ALA A 393 4.29 11.42 -24.05
CA ALA A 393 5.35 12.15 -24.76
C ALA A 393 6.77 11.93 -24.20
N SER A 394 6.95 10.99 -23.27
CA SER A 394 8.20 10.79 -22.55
C SER A 394 9.16 9.81 -23.26
N GLY A 395 10.46 10.00 -23.02
CA GLY A 395 11.51 9.07 -23.47
C GLY A 395 12.19 8.31 -22.33
N ALA A 396 11.96 8.73 -21.09
CA ALA A 396 12.33 8.00 -19.88
C ALA A 396 11.25 8.17 -18.82
N CYS A 397 11.02 7.12 -18.03
CA CYS A 397 10.02 7.10 -16.97
C CYS A 397 10.62 6.48 -15.70
N LEU A 398 10.58 7.24 -14.62
CA LEU A 398 10.82 6.74 -13.27
C LEU A 398 9.46 6.37 -12.68
N ALA A 399 9.28 5.08 -12.36
CA ALA A 399 7.97 4.52 -12.02
C ALA A 399 8.07 3.53 -10.86
N LEU A 400 6.91 3.15 -10.33
CA LEU A 400 6.74 1.97 -9.50
C LEU A 400 6.22 0.83 -10.37
N LEU A 401 6.95 -0.27 -10.43
CA LEU A 401 6.44 -1.54 -10.93
C LEU A 401 5.50 -2.13 -9.88
N ARG A 402 4.29 -2.46 -10.30
CA ARG A 402 3.20 -2.93 -9.45
C ARG A 402 2.58 -4.18 -10.04
N TRP A 403 1.91 -4.95 -9.20
CA TRP A 403 1.11 -6.10 -9.59
C TRP A 403 -0.35 -5.88 -9.19
N ASP A 404 -1.25 -6.01 -10.15
CA ASP A 404 -2.69 -5.99 -9.91
C ASP A 404 -3.41 -6.82 -10.97
N ALA A 405 -4.56 -7.38 -10.61
CA ALA A 405 -5.42 -8.16 -11.52
C ALA A 405 -4.72 -9.25 -12.35
N GLY A 406 -3.62 -9.82 -11.84
CA GLY A 406 -2.89 -10.91 -12.52
C GLY A 406 -1.83 -10.43 -13.51
N GLU A 407 -1.51 -9.13 -13.55
CA GLU A 407 -0.46 -8.60 -14.42
C GLU A 407 0.39 -7.51 -13.77
N PHE A 408 1.61 -7.33 -14.31
CA PHE A 408 2.45 -6.20 -13.96
C PHE A 408 2.03 -4.96 -14.73
N HIS A 409 1.98 -3.82 -14.03
CA HIS A 409 1.80 -2.50 -14.62
C HIS A 409 2.78 -1.51 -13.98
N VAL A 410 2.88 -0.32 -14.56
CA VAL A 410 3.75 0.74 -14.03
C VAL A 410 2.96 1.98 -13.66
N GLN A 411 3.20 2.47 -12.45
CA GLN A 411 2.70 3.77 -11.99
C GLN A 411 3.81 4.82 -12.17
N PRO A 412 3.63 5.83 -13.04
CA PRO A 412 4.60 6.90 -13.22
C PRO A 412 4.79 7.76 -11.96
N LEU A 413 6.03 7.98 -11.54
CA LEU A 413 6.40 8.96 -10.52
C LEU A 413 7.00 10.23 -11.13
N ALA A 414 7.76 10.08 -12.20
CA ALA A 414 8.33 11.16 -12.98
C ALA A 414 8.65 10.72 -14.42
N VAL A 415 8.68 11.67 -15.34
CA VAL A 415 9.07 11.42 -16.74
C VAL A 415 10.03 12.47 -17.25
N GLU A 416 10.96 12.07 -18.13
CA GLU A 416 11.75 12.99 -18.95
C GLU A 416 11.16 13.06 -20.36
N ARG A 417 10.92 14.29 -20.83
CA ARG A 417 10.53 14.58 -22.20
C ARG A 417 11.48 15.57 -22.85
N THR A 418 11.56 15.54 -24.17
CA THR A 418 12.39 16.50 -24.92
C THR A 418 11.58 17.75 -25.26
N VAL A 419 12.00 18.90 -24.73
CA VAL A 419 11.43 20.22 -25.08
C VAL A 419 12.54 21.09 -25.65
N ARG A 420 12.38 21.57 -26.89
CA ARG A 420 13.38 22.41 -27.58
C ARG A 420 14.80 21.80 -27.51
N LYS A 421 14.90 20.49 -27.75
CA LYS A 421 16.14 19.70 -27.70
C LYS A 421 16.80 19.57 -26.32
N LYS A 422 16.10 19.91 -25.23
CA LYS A 422 16.57 19.68 -23.86
C LYS A 422 15.67 18.68 -23.17
N ALA A 423 16.26 17.77 -22.40
CA ALA A 423 15.51 16.92 -21.48
C ALA A 423 14.93 17.81 -20.37
N VAL A 424 13.64 17.63 -20.10
CA VAL A 424 12.92 18.30 -19.02
C VAL A 424 12.16 17.23 -18.25
N ALA A 425 12.45 17.14 -16.96
CA ALA A 425 11.76 16.24 -16.06
C ALA A 425 10.44 16.84 -15.56
N VAL A 426 9.42 16.01 -15.41
CA VAL A 426 8.12 16.36 -14.81
C VAL A 426 7.86 15.32 -13.72
N HIS A 427 7.74 15.78 -12.46
CA HIS A 427 7.58 14.91 -11.29
C HIS A 427 6.18 15.05 -10.69
N ALA A 428 5.59 13.94 -10.26
CA ALA A 428 4.33 13.93 -9.52
C ALA A 428 4.42 14.77 -8.23
N GLY A 429 5.56 14.70 -7.53
CA GLY A 429 5.82 15.44 -6.29
C GLY A 429 6.30 16.89 -6.46
N ALA A 430 6.32 17.45 -7.66
CA ALA A 430 6.95 18.76 -7.91
C ALA A 430 6.30 19.94 -7.14
N TRP A 431 5.04 19.79 -6.69
CA TRP A 431 4.35 20.81 -5.89
C TRP A 431 4.36 20.52 -4.39
N ALA A 432 5.01 19.43 -3.95
CA ALA A 432 4.91 18.95 -2.57
C ALA A 432 5.46 19.95 -1.55
N GLY A 433 6.62 20.55 -1.79
CA GLY A 433 7.24 21.58 -0.92
C GLY A 433 6.68 23.00 -1.10
N GLY A 434 5.72 23.21 -1.99
CA GLY A 434 5.35 24.52 -2.51
C GLY A 434 5.95 24.75 -3.90
N THR A 435 5.31 25.58 -4.71
CA THR A 435 5.67 25.73 -6.12
C THR A 435 5.59 27.17 -6.61
N ALA A 436 6.51 27.54 -7.50
CA ALA A 436 6.45 28.79 -8.28
C ALA A 436 5.69 28.62 -9.61
N ASP A 437 5.27 27.39 -9.94
CA ASP A 437 4.43 27.11 -11.10
C ASP A 437 3.08 27.84 -10.96
N LYS A 438 2.73 28.64 -11.98
CA LYS A 438 1.46 29.38 -12.01
C LYS A 438 0.25 28.47 -11.87
N ALA A 439 0.28 27.27 -12.45
CA ALA A 439 -0.81 26.29 -12.35
C ALA A 439 -0.94 25.77 -10.92
N GLY A 440 0.18 25.40 -10.30
CA GLY A 440 0.21 24.93 -8.92
C GLY A 440 -0.20 26.00 -7.91
N VAL A 441 0.32 27.23 -8.04
CA VAL A 441 -0.08 28.38 -7.21
C VAL A 441 -1.59 28.65 -7.30
N ARG A 442 -2.15 28.57 -8.51
CA ARG A 442 -3.59 28.76 -8.71
C ARG A 442 -4.40 27.61 -8.08
N ALA A 443 -3.96 26.37 -8.26
CA ALA A 443 -4.61 25.19 -7.69
C ALA A 443 -4.59 25.22 -6.16
N GLU A 444 -3.46 25.56 -5.54
CA GLU A 444 -3.35 25.71 -4.09
C GLU A 444 -4.25 26.82 -3.56
N LYS A 445 -4.25 28.00 -4.20
CA LYS A 445 -5.12 29.11 -3.81
C LYS A 445 -6.60 28.74 -3.87
N ALA A 446 -7.01 27.96 -4.85
CA ALA A 446 -8.39 27.47 -4.95
C ALA A 446 -8.75 26.50 -3.81
N ALA A 447 -7.79 25.70 -3.34
CA ALA A 447 -7.98 24.75 -2.26
C ALA A 447 -7.94 25.38 -0.84
N THR A 448 -7.24 26.51 -0.66
CA THR A 448 -7.03 27.16 0.65
C THR A 448 -8.34 27.52 1.37
N GLY A 449 -9.37 27.97 0.64
CA GLY A 449 -10.63 28.38 1.24
C GLY A 449 -11.38 27.27 2.00
N ALA A 450 -11.27 26.03 1.54
CA ALA A 450 -11.90 24.88 2.20
C ALA A 450 -11.14 24.49 3.49
N VAL A 451 -9.82 24.43 3.43
CA VAL A 451 -8.95 24.03 4.56
C VAL A 451 -9.03 25.04 5.70
N ASP A 452 -9.02 26.34 5.41
CA ASP A 452 -9.07 27.39 6.43
C ASP A 452 -10.41 27.41 7.18
N ALA A 453 -11.53 27.26 6.45
CA ALA A 453 -12.86 27.19 7.06
C ALA A 453 -13.00 25.97 7.99
N LEU A 454 -12.39 24.84 7.63
CA LEU A 454 -12.39 23.63 8.44
C LEU A 454 -11.54 23.78 9.70
N ARG A 455 -10.32 24.35 9.58
CA ARG A 455 -9.45 24.65 10.72
C ARG A 455 -10.11 25.62 11.70
N GLU A 456 -10.80 26.64 11.19
CA GLU A 456 -11.57 27.57 12.00
C GLU A 456 -12.69 26.87 12.78
N ARG A 457 -13.48 26.02 12.10
CA ARG A 457 -14.56 25.24 12.73
C ARG A 457 -14.03 24.28 13.80
N ALA A 458 -12.98 23.52 13.51
CA ALA A 458 -12.34 22.62 14.46
C ALA A 458 -11.80 23.39 15.68
N GLY A 459 -11.15 24.53 15.45
CA GLY A 459 -10.65 25.40 16.51
C GLY A 459 -11.74 26.01 17.40
N ARG A 460 -12.97 26.19 16.91
CA ARG A 460 -14.14 26.59 17.72
C ARG A 460 -14.71 25.43 18.53
N LEU A 461 -14.70 24.21 17.99
CA LEU A 461 -15.19 23.01 18.66
C LEU A 461 -14.27 22.58 19.81
N LEU A 462 -12.95 22.68 19.63
CA LEU A 462 -11.94 22.31 20.64
C LEU A 462 -11.78 23.34 21.79
N ARG A 463 -12.43 24.51 21.69
CA ARG A 463 -12.45 25.54 22.76
C ARG A 463 -13.68 25.45 23.68
N LYS A 464 -14.54 24.46 23.46
CA LYS A 464 -15.63 24.09 24.36
C LYS A 464 -15.24 22.81 25.08
#